data_AF-A0A3D0IDP9-F1
#
_entry.id   AF-A0A3D0IDP9-F1
#
_cell.length_a   1.000
_cell.length_b   1.000
_cell.length_c   1.000
_cell.angle_alpha   90.00
_cell.angle_beta   90.00
_cell.angle_gamma   90.00
#
_symmetry.space_group_name_H-M   'P 1'
#
loop_
_entity.id
_entity.type
_entity.pdbx_description
1 polymer ?
#
loop_
_entity_poly.entity_id
_entity_poly.type
_entity_poly.pdbx_seq_one_letter_code
_entity_poly.pdbx_strand_id
1 'polypeptide(L)'
;MKYDFSEFLNLCADLNLSPTDHQVEQFLRYYELLTEWNEKMNLTAITEFQDVIEKHFVDSLSIVRLDYFLSCLPQSLSIIDV
;
A
#
# COMPACT_ATOMS: atom_id res chain seq x y z
N MET A 1 -10.24 -13.01 10.63
CA MET A 1 -9.44 -11.77 10.65
C MET A 1 -10.39 -10.60 10.91
N LYS A 2 -9.92 -9.54 11.58
CA LYS A 2 -10.74 -8.35 11.91
C LYS A 2 -11.01 -7.44 10.70
N TYR A 3 -10.22 -7.60 9.64
CA TYR A 3 -10.26 -6.80 8.41
C TYR A 3 -10.29 -7.73 7.19
N ASP A 4 -10.99 -7.31 6.13
CA ASP A 4 -11.16 -8.05 4.87
C ASP A 4 -10.30 -7.42 3.77
N PHE A 5 -9.30 -8.16 3.29
CA PHE A 5 -8.38 -7.71 2.24
C PHE A 5 -8.82 -8.13 0.82
N SER A 6 -10.00 -8.72 0.67
CA SER A 6 -10.47 -9.18 -0.65
C SER A 6 -10.46 -8.07 -1.70
N GLU A 7 -10.87 -6.87 -1.32
CA GLU A 7 -10.86 -5.69 -2.18
C GLU A 7 -9.44 -5.21 -2.51
N PHE A 8 -8.54 -5.17 -1.52
CA PHE A 8 -7.12 -4.87 -1.73
C PHE A 8 -6.46 -5.82 -2.74
N LEU A 9 -6.74 -7.13 -2.62
CA LEU A 9 -6.20 -8.13 -3.53
C LEU A 9 -6.72 -7.95 -4.96
N ASN A 10 -8.00 -7.61 -5.12
CA ASN A 10 -8.57 -7.30 -6.44
C ASN A 10 -7.91 -6.06 -7.04
N LEU A 11 -7.75 -4.98 -6.27
CA LEU A 11 -7.08 -3.76 -6.72
C LEU A 11 -5.60 -4.00 -7.07
N CYS A 12 -4.90 -4.85 -6.32
CA CYS A 12 -3.54 -5.28 -6.66
C CYS A 12 -3.52 -6.07 -7.97
N ALA A 13 -4.47 -6.96 -8.19
CA ALA A 13 -4.57 -7.72 -9.43
C ALA A 13 -4.79 -6.80 -10.65
N ASP A 14 -5.59 -5.74 -10.50
CA ASP A 14 -5.76 -4.70 -11.54
C ASP A 14 -4.45 -3.94 -11.85
N LEU A 15 -3.53 -3.88 -10.88
CA LEU A 15 -2.17 -3.36 -11.04
C LEU A 15 -1.16 -4.41 -11.55
N ASN A 16 -1.61 -5.63 -11.89
CA ASN A 16 -0.77 -6.78 -12.18
C ASN A 16 0.18 -7.19 -11.04
N LEU A 17 -0.23 -6.92 -9.79
CA LEU A 17 0.48 -7.32 -8.58
C LEU A 17 -0.23 -8.52 -7.94
N SER A 18 0.56 -9.44 -7.39
CA SER A 18 0.06 -10.60 -6.65
C SER A 18 0.82 -10.70 -5.33
N PRO A 19 0.43 -9.91 -4.31
CA PRO A 19 1.10 -9.94 -3.02
C PRO A 19 0.95 -11.33 -2.39
N THR A 20 2.04 -11.80 -1.79
CA THR A 20 2.06 -13.03 -0.99
C THR A 20 1.31 -12.85 0.32
N ASP A 21 0.88 -13.95 0.95
CA ASP A 21 0.22 -13.92 2.27
C ASP A 21 1.05 -13.13 3.30
N HIS A 22 2.38 -13.29 3.27
CA HIS A 22 3.28 -12.55 4.15
C HIS A 22 3.24 -11.04 3.90
N GLN A 23 3.16 -10.60 2.64
CA GLN A 23 3.04 -9.18 2.31
C GLN A 23 1.69 -8.62 2.76
N VAL A 24 0.61 -9.39 2.62
CA VAL A 24 -0.72 -9.00 3.13
C VAL A 24 -0.68 -8.83 4.65
N GLU A 25 -0.02 -9.74 5.38
CA GLU A 25 0.20 -9.59 6.83
C GLU A 25 1.02 -8.34 7.17
N GLN A 26 2.03 -7.99 6.38
CA GLN A 26 2.81 -6.77 6.57
C GLN A 26 1.95 -5.51 6.37
N PHE A 27 1.08 -5.47 5.35
CA PHE A 27 0.14 -4.36 5.14
C PHE A 27 -0.86 -4.23 6.29
N LEU A 28 -1.40 -5.36 6.79
CA LEU A 28 -2.27 -5.35 7.97
C LEU A 28 -1.53 -4.78 9.19
N ARG A 29 -0.29 -5.24 9.44
CA ARG A 29 0.51 -4.73 10.55
C ARG A 29 0.80 -3.24 10.41
N TYR A 30 1.08 -2.78 9.20
CA TYR A 30 1.29 -1.37 8.90
C TYR A 30 0.03 -0.54 9.19
N TYR A 31 -1.15 -1.00 8.77
CA TYR A 31 -2.43 -0.34 9.08
C TYR A 31 -2.67 -0.22 10.59
N GLU A 32 -2.44 -1.30 11.35
CA GLU A 32 -2.56 -1.27 12.81
C GLU A 32 -1.61 -0.24 13.45
N LEU A 33 -0.36 -0.19 13.00
CA LEU A 33 0.61 0.80 13.48
C LEU A 33 0.20 2.22 13.10
N LEU A 34 -0.25 2.44 11.87
CA LEU A 34 -0.70 3.74 11.39
C LEU A 34 -1.84 4.27 12.27
N THR A 35 -2.85 3.43 12.52
CA THR A 35 -4.00 3.82 13.37
C THR A 35 -3.59 4.08 14.81
N GLU A 36 -2.75 3.22 15.42
CA GLU A 36 -2.24 3.40 16.78
C GLU A 36 -1.47 4.72 16.93
N TRP A 37 -0.61 5.06 15.96
CA TRP A 37 0.17 6.29 16.00
C TRP A 37 -0.64 7.52 15.62
N ASN A 38 -1.67 7.36 14.79
CA ASN A 38 -2.59 8.45 14.47
C ASN A 38 -3.34 8.95 15.71
N GLU A 39 -3.72 8.05 16.62
CA GLU A 39 -4.32 8.43 17.91
C GLU A 39 -3.39 9.28 18.78
N LYS A 40 -2.07 9.12 18.63
CA LYS A 40 -1.05 9.84 19.41
C LYS A 40 -0.67 11.19 18.80
N MET A 41 -0.59 11.29 17.46
CA MET A 41 0.03 12.45 16.80
C MET A 41 -0.66 12.94 15.50
N ASN A 42 -1.89 12.52 15.18
CA ASN A 42 -2.64 12.95 13.98
C ASN A 42 -1.82 12.89 12.67
N LEU A 43 -1.35 11.70 12.31
CA LEU A 43 -0.61 11.40 11.09
C LEU A 43 -1.43 11.55 9.81
N THR A 44 -2.72 11.25 9.86
CA THR A 44 -3.64 11.30 8.72
C THR A 44 -5.08 11.52 9.17
N ALA A 45 -5.86 12.22 8.35
CA ALA A 45 -7.30 12.36 8.54
C ALA A 45 -8.08 11.12 8.11
N ILE A 46 -7.43 10.16 7.44
CA ILE A 46 -8.04 8.95 6.88
C ILE A 46 -7.71 7.76 7.78
N THR A 47 -8.70 7.28 8.54
CA THR A 47 -8.53 6.16 9.50
C THR A 47 -9.36 4.93 9.16
N GLU A 48 -10.39 5.10 8.33
CA GLU A 48 -11.27 4.01 7.90
C GLU A 48 -10.49 3.01 7.06
N PHE A 49 -10.62 1.73 7.38
CA PHE A 49 -9.80 0.67 6.78
C PHE A 49 -9.85 0.69 5.25
N GLN A 50 -11.04 0.75 4.66
CA GLN A 50 -11.18 0.75 3.21
C GLN A 50 -10.58 2.01 2.56
N ASP A 51 -10.76 3.17 3.16
CA ASP A 51 -10.15 4.40 2.66
C ASP A 51 -8.62 4.35 2.73
N VAL A 52 -8.05 3.71 3.77
CA VAL A 52 -6.59 3.54 3.87
C VAL A 52 -6.08 2.58 2.79
N ILE A 53 -6.79 1.48 2.53
CA ILE A 53 -6.46 0.55 1.44
C ILE A 53 -6.41 1.30 0.10
N GLU A 54 -7.45 2.03 -0.26
CA GLU A 54 -7.53 2.69 -1.55
C GLU A 54 -6.56 3.89 -1.66
N LYS A 55 -6.63 4.80 -0.69
CA LYS A 55 -6.00 6.14 -0.81
C LYS A 55 -4.55 6.19 -0.33
N HIS A 56 -4.10 5.21 0.46
CA HIS A 56 -2.70 5.13 0.88
C HIS A 56 -1.98 3.97 0.22
N PHE A 57 -2.49 2.74 0.36
CA PHE A 57 -1.75 1.57 -0.10
C PHE A 57 -1.79 1.43 -1.63
N VAL A 58 -2.99 1.36 -2.21
CA VAL A 58 -3.15 1.17 -3.66
C VAL A 58 -2.65 2.40 -4.43
N ASP A 59 -2.92 3.61 -3.95
CA ASP A 59 -2.39 4.84 -4.54
C ASP A 59 -0.85 4.83 -4.60
N SER A 60 -0.17 4.45 -3.51
CA SER A 60 1.29 4.31 -3.49
C SER A 60 1.79 3.22 -4.44
N LEU A 61 1.10 2.07 -4.48
CA LEU A 61 1.46 0.96 -5.38
C LEU A 61 1.24 1.31 -6.86
N SER A 62 0.35 2.25 -7.17
CA SER A 62 0.02 2.63 -8.55
C SER A 62 1.22 3.15 -9.36
N ILE A 63 2.31 3.52 -8.70
CA ILE A 63 3.59 3.89 -9.34
C ILE A 63 4.10 2.81 -10.30
N VAL A 64 3.74 1.53 -10.06
CA VAL A 64 4.11 0.41 -10.94
C VAL A 64 3.51 0.51 -12.34
N ARG A 65 2.46 1.33 -12.55
CA ARG A 65 1.83 1.54 -13.86
C ARG A 65 2.63 2.47 -14.78
N LEU A 66 3.71 3.07 -14.29
CA LEU A 66 4.54 3.97 -15.07
C LEU A 66 5.50 3.17 -15.96
N ASP A 67 4.96 2.47 -16.97
CA ASP A 67 5.70 1.59 -17.89
C ASP A 67 6.89 2.30 -18.57
N TYR A 68 6.70 3.57 -18.95
CA TYR A 68 7.77 4.38 -19.55
C TYR A 68 8.92 4.62 -18.59
N PHE A 69 8.62 4.84 -17.31
CA PHE A 69 9.63 5.04 -16.27
C PHE A 69 10.35 3.73 -15.96
N LEU A 70 9.60 2.64 -15.70
CA LEU A 70 10.13 1.34 -15.30
C LEU A 70 11.03 0.70 -16.37
N SER A 71 10.67 0.83 -17.65
CA SER A 71 11.45 0.29 -18.77
C SER A 71 12.84 0.91 -18.93
N CYS A 72 13.06 2.09 -18.37
CA CYS A 72 14.32 2.83 -18.43
C CYS A 72 15.14 2.72 -17.14
N LEU A 73 14.65 1.99 -16.14
CA LEU A 73 15.33 1.93 -14.85
C LEU A 73 16.57 1.04 -14.87
N PRO A 74 17.67 1.48 -14.25
CA PRO A 74 18.82 0.63 -14.01
C PRO A 74 18.44 -0.57 -13.12
N GLN A 75 19.16 -1.68 -13.27
CA GLN A 75 18.95 -2.89 -12.44
C GLN A 75 19.08 -2.65 -10.93
N SER A 76 19.82 -1.61 -10.52
CA SER A 76 19.95 -1.19 -9.13
C SER A 76 19.34 0.19 -8.97
N LEU A 77 18.30 0.27 -8.15
CA LEU A 77 17.58 1.50 -7.85
C LEU A 77 17.77 1.86 -6.38
N SER A 78 17.82 3.16 -6.11
CA SER A 78 17.69 3.70 -4.76
C SER A 78 16.50 4.64 -4.77
N ILE A 79 15.57 4.42 -3.85
CA ILE A 79 14.33 5.20 -3.74
C ILE A 79 14.54 6.22 -2.63
N ILE A 80 14.13 7.47 -2.89
CA ILE A 80 14.02 8.53 -1.90
C ILE A 80 12.54 8.87 -1.80
N ASP A 81 12.02 8.83 -0.58
CA ASP A 81 10.70 9.34 -0.21
C ASP A 81 10.90 10.59 0.65
N VAL A 82 10.21 11.69 0.35
CA VAL A 82 10.49 13.04 0.90
C VAL A 82 9.39 13.50 1.84
#